data_AF-A0A9E2M944-F1
#
_entry.id   AF-A0A9E2M944-F1
#
_cell.length_a   1.000
_cell.length_b   1.000
_cell.length_c   1.000
_cell.angle_alpha   90.00
_cell.angle_beta   90.00
_cell.angle_gamma   90.00
#
_symmetry.space_group_name_H-M   'P 1'
#
loop_
_entity.id
_entity.type
_entity.pdbx_description
1 polymer ?
#
loop_
_entity_poly.entity_id
_entity_poly.type
_entity_poly.pdbx_seq_one_letter_code
_entity_poly.pdbx_strand_id
1 'polypeptide(L)'
;MDIRSLLAAGMAAIALLAAGDSRAAPQTPASLEALDAAVGEILVDARVPGAALVVIENGRIVFSRNYGVSDLSTRAPVVDDTVFRAGSISKSFTSIGVMTLVEEGRLSLEAEVATLLPDLAIRNPWRASDPVRLVHLLEHTAGLDDIAFRHYLLEGRDIPLSEAADLYGPYRSRWRPGTRTSYSNAGPIMAGRVIETVSGERFQDFMARRLTDRLGMTSAAWTRTPEITARLSSSYSGEDLTEERFMDIPGRPSGSLNVTASDLARLPLLMLGRGTLDGITYFSPATARRLETPAGNDAARAGLRYGYALGNVADTRGRVVFHGHDGSIDGFVATYAYAPQIGAAYVLMANRTSDEVLDAAQLVRRYLERDVAVPVAVSQAVPERDRRAWTGQYQTLTPRRHLLAAVIGLTQWEGASFENNTLRFKGQRWTHVGNGLFQAEGEAAPSLAILETDEGIRIQSGIGAHRRVPDMEMAAKNAALALFVAGLVTALAYACLWVPGALMGRLQARGGVALRFWPGFAILLSAASALIPLALLQTDDLLILGRPSVAGWAAFAVTIAAPLATAVAAFLAVRPPRHANRLSRTLAVFFTLMAATACLYLATQGWIGLRLWHA
;
A
#
# COMPACT_ATOMS: atom_id res chain seq x y z
N MET A 1 -8.06 -4.75 3.82
CA MET A 1 -8.91 -4.79 2.60
C MET A 1 -8.50 -6.00 1.77
N ASP A 2 -9.19 -7.10 2.04
CA ASP A 2 -8.92 -8.41 1.48
C ASP A 2 -9.15 -8.42 -0.06
N ILE A 3 -8.09 -8.74 -0.81
CA ILE A 3 -8.10 -8.83 -2.28
C ILE A 3 -9.04 -9.95 -2.78
N ARG A 4 -9.51 -10.86 -1.91
CA ARG A 4 -10.58 -11.82 -2.23
C ARG A 4 -11.85 -11.13 -2.77
N SER A 5 -12.09 -9.86 -2.42
CA SER A 5 -13.23 -9.07 -2.91
C SER A 5 -13.10 -8.56 -4.36
N LEU A 6 -11.91 -8.60 -4.98
CA LEU A 6 -11.68 -8.09 -6.35
C LEU A 6 -12.01 -9.10 -7.48
N LEU A 7 -12.15 -10.39 -7.17
CA LEU A 7 -12.48 -11.43 -8.16
C LEU A 7 -13.98 -11.73 -8.29
N ALA A 8 -14.84 -11.16 -7.45
CA ALA A 8 -16.30 -11.25 -7.63
C ALA A 8 -16.81 -10.46 -8.87
N ALA A 9 -15.99 -9.59 -9.45
CA ALA A 9 -16.36 -8.75 -10.59
C ALA A 9 -16.27 -9.43 -11.97
N GLY A 10 -15.90 -10.72 -12.04
CA GLY A 10 -15.69 -11.42 -13.32
C GLY A 10 -16.83 -12.33 -13.80
N MET A 11 -17.60 -12.96 -12.90
CA MET A 11 -18.71 -13.87 -13.25
C MET A 11 -19.77 -13.99 -12.13
N ALA A 12 -20.23 -12.87 -11.58
CA ALA A 12 -21.42 -12.85 -10.70
C ALA A 12 -22.23 -11.56 -10.92
N ALA A 13 -22.50 -11.25 -12.19
CA ALA A 13 -23.62 -10.39 -12.52
C ALA A 13 -24.89 -11.27 -12.53
N ILE A 14 -25.79 -11.00 -11.59
CA ILE A 14 -27.09 -11.63 -11.29
C ILE A 14 -27.03 -12.53 -10.03
N ALA A 15 -27.66 -12.02 -8.96
CA ALA A 15 -27.97 -12.65 -7.67
C ALA A 15 -26.90 -12.58 -6.55
N LEU A 16 -26.63 -11.37 -6.03
CA LEU A 16 -26.57 -11.15 -4.58
C LEU A 16 -26.79 -9.67 -4.25
N LEU A 17 -28.02 -9.21 -4.47
CA LEU A 17 -28.55 -8.03 -3.78
C LEU A 17 -29.12 -8.52 -2.43
N ALA A 18 -28.76 -7.80 -1.36
CA ALA A 18 -29.25 -7.96 0.01
C ALA A 18 -28.57 -9.03 0.89
N ALA A 19 -27.39 -8.68 1.40
CA ALA A 19 -27.00 -8.91 2.79
C ALA A 19 -25.81 -7.99 3.12
N GLY A 20 -26.11 -6.70 3.34
CA GLY A 20 -25.15 -5.85 4.03
C GLY A 20 -25.16 -6.26 5.49
N ASP A 21 -24.14 -6.96 5.94
CA ASP A 21 -23.87 -7.13 7.37
C ASP A 21 -23.51 -5.74 7.92
N SER A 22 -24.54 -5.00 8.33
CA SER A 22 -24.37 -3.84 9.20
C SER A 22 -24.07 -4.36 10.60
N ARG A 23 -22.85 -4.86 10.83
CA ARG A 23 -22.36 -5.01 12.19
C ARG A 23 -22.33 -3.61 12.77
N ALA A 24 -23.22 -3.33 13.72
CA ALA A 24 -23.23 -2.05 14.42
C ALA A 24 -21.82 -1.83 14.99
N ALA A 25 -21.26 -0.63 14.79
CA ALA A 25 -19.97 -0.31 15.36
C ALA A 25 -20.00 -0.60 16.87
N PRO A 26 -18.97 -1.24 17.45
CA PRO A 26 -18.93 -1.54 18.88
C PRO A 26 -19.19 -0.26 19.67
N GLN A 27 -20.02 -0.36 20.71
CA GLN A 27 -20.28 0.77 21.59
C GLN A 27 -18.94 1.28 22.17
N THR A 28 -18.80 2.61 22.25
CA THR A 28 -17.57 3.20 22.80
C THR A 28 -17.49 2.88 24.29
N PRO A 29 -16.38 2.29 24.78
CA PRO A 29 -16.25 1.95 26.19
C PRO A 29 -16.30 3.21 27.07
N ALA A 30 -16.92 3.10 28.25
CA ALA A 30 -17.07 4.23 29.18
C ALA A 30 -15.93 4.32 30.23
N SER A 31 -15.20 3.23 30.46
CA SER A 31 -14.12 3.14 31.44
C SER A 31 -12.95 2.28 30.91
N LEU A 32 -11.80 2.31 31.61
CA LEU A 32 -10.65 1.48 31.26
C LEU A 32 -10.95 -0.02 31.42
N GLU A 33 -11.76 -0.41 32.40
CA GLU A 33 -12.18 -1.80 32.59
C GLU A 33 -13.07 -2.28 31.43
N ALA A 34 -14.00 -1.44 30.97
CA ALA A 34 -14.82 -1.74 29.81
C ALA A 34 -13.98 -1.80 28.52
N LEU A 35 -12.96 -0.94 28.40
CA LEU A 35 -12.01 -0.98 27.29
C LEU A 35 -11.18 -2.27 27.31
N ASP A 36 -10.64 -2.65 28.47
CA ASP A 36 -9.85 -3.88 28.64
C ASP A 36 -10.66 -5.11 28.22
N ALA A 37 -11.90 -5.23 28.71
CA ALA A 37 -12.79 -6.33 28.38
C ALA A 37 -13.07 -6.39 26.87
N ALA A 38 -13.44 -5.26 26.25
CA ALA A 38 -13.78 -5.21 24.84
C ALA A 38 -12.57 -5.45 23.92
N VAL A 39 -11.38 -4.95 24.28
CA VAL A 39 -10.14 -5.27 23.55
C VAL A 39 -9.82 -6.76 23.71
N GLY A 40 -9.93 -7.31 24.91
CA GLY A 40 -9.72 -8.73 25.17
C GLY A 40 -10.65 -9.62 24.33
N GLU A 41 -11.94 -9.28 24.24
CA GLU A 41 -12.92 -9.99 23.40
C GLU A 41 -12.53 -9.95 21.92
N ILE A 42 -12.16 -8.77 21.39
CA ILE A 42 -11.72 -8.65 20.00
C ILE A 42 -10.50 -9.53 19.73
N LEU A 43 -9.51 -9.52 20.64
CA LEU A 43 -8.30 -10.35 20.49
C LEU A 43 -8.60 -11.85 20.55
N VAL A 44 -9.54 -12.28 21.40
CA VAL A 44 -9.98 -13.68 21.50
C VAL A 44 -10.73 -14.11 20.24
N ASP A 45 -11.70 -13.31 19.78
CA ASP A 45 -12.45 -13.58 18.55
C ASP A 45 -11.54 -13.67 17.34
N ALA A 46 -10.53 -12.81 17.30
CA ALA A 46 -9.49 -12.78 16.29
C ALA A 46 -8.39 -13.84 16.50
N ARG A 47 -8.50 -14.70 17.52
CA ARG A 47 -7.50 -15.74 17.85
C ARG A 47 -6.06 -15.20 17.93
N VAL A 48 -5.88 -13.99 18.45
CA VAL A 48 -4.55 -13.40 18.64
C VAL A 48 -3.88 -14.07 19.84
N PRO A 49 -2.74 -14.78 19.68
CA PRO A 49 -2.11 -15.49 20.78
C PRO A 49 -1.64 -14.59 21.90
N GLY A 50 -1.03 -13.45 21.57
CA GLY A 50 -0.54 -12.48 22.54
C GLY A 50 -0.47 -11.05 22.01
N ALA A 51 -0.69 -10.10 22.91
CA ALA A 51 -0.65 -8.67 22.61
C ALA A 51 -0.24 -7.85 23.84
N ALA A 52 0.18 -6.60 23.60
CA ALA A 52 0.47 -5.60 24.63
C ALA A 52 -0.15 -4.25 24.24
N LEU A 53 -0.89 -3.65 25.16
CA LEU A 53 -1.60 -2.37 25.00
C LEU A 53 -1.12 -1.38 26.07
N VAL A 54 -0.73 -0.18 25.65
CA VAL A 54 -0.47 0.97 26.51
C VAL A 54 -1.43 2.10 26.11
N VAL A 55 -2.12 2.69 27.08
CA VAL A 55 -3.00 3.86 26.88
C VAL A 55 -2.49 5.02 27.73
N ILE A 56 -2.45 6.20 27.10
CA ILE A 56 -1.96 7.44 27.66
C ILE A 56 -3.09 8.47 27.62
N GLU A 57 -3.40 9.07 28.76
CA GLU A 57 -4.31 10.20 28.89
C GLU A 57 -3.60 11.34 29.64
N ASN A 58 -3.82 12.59 29.22
CA ASN A 58 -3.19 13.76 29.81
C ASN A 58 -1.64 13.66 29.93
N GLY A 59 -1.01 13.05 28.93
CA GLY A 59 0.45 12.87 28.87
C GLY A 59 1.01 11.86 29.88
N ARG A 60 0.19 10.99 30.48
CA ARG A 60 0.60 9.95 31.42
C ARG A 60 0.05 8.60 31.02
N ILE A 61 0.82 7.53 31.22
CA ILE A 61 0.33 6.15 31.05
C ILE A 61 -0.72 5.90 32.14
N VAL A 62 -1.96 5.65 31.72
CA VAL A 62 -3.09 5.34 32.62
C VAL A 62 -3.46 3.86 32.60
N PHE A 63 -3.00 3.13 31.58
CA PHE A 63 -3.28 1.72 31.41
C PHE A 63 -2.12 1.05 30.66
N SER A 64 -1.67 -0.10 31.16
CA SER A 64 -0.68 -0.96 30.52
C SER A 64 -1.09 -2.40 30.75
N ARG A 65 -1.28 -3.16 29.66
CA ARG A 65 -1.88 -4.49 29.72
C ARG A 65 -1.24 -5.44 28.72
N ASN A 66 -0.87 -6.61 29.21
CA ASN A 66 -0.41 -7.73 28.40
C ASN A 66 -1.52 -8.79 28.34
N TYR A 67 -1.72 -9.35 27.15
CA TYR A 67 -2.72 -10.36 26.86
C TYR A 67 -2.02 -11.62 26.36
N GLY A 68 -2.52 -12.77 26.81
CA GLY A 68 -2.17 -14.07 26.22
C GLY A 68 -0.69 -14.46 26.35
N VAL A 69 -0.18 -15.12 25.32
CA VAL A 69 1.15 -15.78 25.29
C VAL A 69 2.04 -15.21 24.19
N SER A 70 3.33 -15.07 24.51
CA SER A 70 4.38 -14.71 23.55
C SER A 70 4.80 -15.90 22.69
N ASP A 71 4.54 -17.13 23.14
CA ASP A 71 4.86 -18.35 22.41
C ASP A 71 3.84 -19.46 22.72
N LEU A 72 3.23 -20.02 21.68
CA LEU A 72 2.21 -21.07 21.77
C LEU A 72 2.78 -22.43 22.22
N SER A 73 4.04 -22.72 21.91
CA SER A 73 4.69 -24.00 22.19
C SER A 73 5.07 -24.13 23.67
N THR A 74 5.69 -23.08 24.21
CA THR A 74 6.15 -22.99 25.60
C THR A 74 5.07 -22.46 26.54
N ARG A 75 4.01 -21.84 25.99
CA ARG A 75 2.97 -21.12 26.73
C ARG A 75 3.51 -19.96 27.59
N ALA A 76 4.68 -19.42 27.24
CA ALA A 76 5.23 -18.27 27.92
C ALA A 76 4.26 -17.08 27.81
N PRO A 77 3.92 -16.40 28.92
CA PRO A 77 3.02 -15.25 28.88
C PRO A 77 3.66 -14.08 28.12
N VAL A 78 2.84 -13.18 27.60
CA VAL A 78 3.33 -11.82 27.27
C VAL A 78 3.56 -11.08 28.58
N VAL A 79 4.74 -10.49 28.72
CA VAL A 79 5.17 -9.68 29.87
C VAL A 79 5.69 -8.32 29.39
N ASP A 80 5.91 -7.37 30.30
CA ASP A 80 6.34 -6.00 29.94
C ASP A 80 7.66 -5.97 29.15
N ASP A 81 8.50 -6.98 29.35
CA ASP A 81 9.80 -7.14 28.69
C ASP A 81 9.73 -7.98 27.40
N THR A 82 8.53 -8.43 26.98
CA THR A 82 8.35 -9.14 25.71
C THR A 82 8.57 -8.19 24.54
N VAL A 83 9.56 -8.53 23.71
CA VAL A 83 9.89 -7.77 22.50
C VAL A 83 9.00 -8.22 21.35
N PHE A 84 8.45 -7.24 20.63
CA PHE A 84 7.70 -7.43 19.40
C PHE A 84 8.41 -6.73 18.24
N ARG A 85 7.98 -7.00 17.01
CA ARG A 85 8.45 -6.25 15.84
C ARG A 85 7.47 -5.11 15.52
N ALA A 86 8.00 -3.89 15.49
CA ALA A 86 7.21 -2.69 15.21
C ALA A 86 7.02 -2.42 13.71
N GLY A 87 7.70 -3.19 12.85
CA GLY A 87 7.59 -3.07 11.40
C GLY A 87 7.79 -1.63 10.92
N SER A 88 6.83 -1.11 10.16
CA SER A 88 6.91 0.20 9.51
C SER A 88 6.92 1.41 10.45
N ILE A 89 6.68 1.23 11.75
CA ILE A 89 6.93 2.27 12.75
C ILE A 89 8.41 2.71 12.74
N SER A 90 9.34 1.86 12.26
CA SER A 90 10.74 2.20 11.99
C SER A 90 10.94 3.50 11.20
N LYS A 91 9.97 3.86 10.34
CA LYS A 91 10.01 5.06 9.50
C LYS A 91 9.87 6.34 10.32
N SER A 92 9.12 6.31 11.42
CA SER A 92 8.99 7.44 12.34
C SER A 92 10.33 7.77 12.98
N PHE A 93 11.05 6.74 13.46
CA PHE A 93 12.40 6.87 14.01
C PHE A 93 13.39 7.37 12.95
N THR A 94 13.38 6.80 11.75
CA THR A 94 14.22 7.28 10.63
C THR A 94 13.99 8.77 10.35
N SER A 95 12.75 9.22 10.37
CA SER A 95 12.41 10.64 10.13
C SER A 95 12.86 11.55 11.27
N ILE A 96 12.80 11.10 12.53
CA ILE A 96 13.38 11.82 13.68
C ILE A 96 14.90 11.90 13.54
N GLY A 97 15.56 10.83 13.09
CA GLY A 97 16.99 10.82 12.82
C GLY A 97 17.39 11.85 11.76
N VAL A 98 16.65 11.93 10.65
CA VAL A 98 16.82 12.97 9.63
C VAL A 98 16.59 14.36 10.23
N MET A 99 15.49 14.56 10.95
CA MET A 99 15.16 15.87 11.52
C MET A 99 16.18 16.33 12.58
N THR A 100 16.82 15.41 13.28
CA THR A 100 17.94 15.71 14.18
C THR A 100 19.09 16.35 13.41
N LEU A 101 19.48 15.79 12.25
CA LEU A 101 20.52 16.36 11.39
C LEU A 101 20.09 17.69 10.75
N VAL A 102 18.78 17.86 10.49
CA VAL A 102 18.22 19.13 9.99
C VAL A 102 18.30 20.22 11.06
N GLU A 103 17.94 19.94 12.31
CA GLU A 103 18.09 20.90 13.41
C GLU A 103 19.54 21.28 13.68
N GLU A 104 20.48 20.35 13.49
CA GLU A 104 21.92 20.62 13.55
C GLU A 104 22.45 21.46 12.37
N GLY A 105 21.61 21.78 11.37
CA GLY A 105 22.02 22.52 10.18
C GLY A 105 22.91 21.71 9.22
N ARG A 106 23.02 20.40 9.41
CA ARG A 106 23.86 19.50 8.59
C ARG A 106 23.14 18.95 7.37
N LEU A 107 21.82 19.08 7.34
CA LEU A 107 20.97 18.53 6.31
C LEU A 107 19.78 19.46 6.05
N SER A 108 19.24 19.42 4.83
CA SER A 108 18.01 20.10 4.47
C SER A 108 17.01 19.10 3.93
N LEU A 109 15.74 19.24 4.32
CA LEU A 109 14.64 18.47 3.74
C LEU A 109 14.48 18.72 2.23
N GLU A 110 14.91 19.88 1.76
CA GLU A 110 14.87 20.27 0.34
C GLU A 110 16.10 19.80 -0.45
N ALA A 111 17.08 19.17 0.21
CA ALA A 111 18.27 18.68 -0.45
C ALA A 111 17.93 17.59 -1.48
N GLU A 112 18.54 17.69 -2.66
CA GLU A 112 18.40 16.69 -3.72
C GLU A 112 19.08 15.38 -3.32
N VAL A 113 18.34 14.28 -3.39
CA VAL A 113 18.82 12.95 -2.99
C VAL A 113 19.99 12.49 -3.85
N ALA A 114 19.97 12.77 -5.16
CA ALA A 114 21.06 12.40 -6.07
C ALA A 114 22.38 13.14 -5.78
N THR A 115 22.33 14.27 -5.08
CA THR A 115 23.53 14.99 -4.61
C THR A 115 24.06 14.39 -3.32
N LEU A 116 23.16 13.92 -2.44
CA LEU A 116 23.52 13.27 -1.18
C LEU A 116 24.02 11.83 -1.38
N LEU A 117 23.47 11.12 -2.37
CA LEU A 117 23.77 9.72 -2.68
C LEU A 117 24.08 9.58 -4.19
N PRO A 118 25.24 10.07 -4.67
CA PRO A 118 25.59 10.07 -6.08
C PRO A 118 25.84 8.67 -6.67
N ASP A 119 26.07 7.68 -5.81
CA ASP A 119 26.20 6.26 -6.10
C ASP A 119 24.85 5.60 -6.44
N LEU A 120 23.74 6.12 -5.93
CA LEU A 120 22.41 5.58 -6.20
C LEU A 120 21.79 6.11 -7.50
N ALA A 121 21.60 5.22 -8.48
CA ALA A 121 20.93 5.55 -9.72
C ALA A 121 19.40 5.72 -9.54
N ILE A 122 18.93 6.97 -9.55
CA ILE A 122 17.50 7.32 -9.54
C ILE A 122 17.08 7.84 -10.91
N ARG A 123 16.24 7.08 -11.62
CA ARG A 123 15.64 7.51 -12.88
C ARG A 123 14.47 8.45 -12.62
N ASN A 124 14.70 9.75 -12.78
CA ASN A 124 13.68 10.79 -12.68
C ASN A 124 13.64 11.63 -13.97
N PRO A 125 12.67 11.41 -14.87
CA PRO A 125 12.49 12.22 -16.09
C PRO A 125 12.32 13.72 -15.83
N TRP A 126 11.90 14.10 -14.62
CA TRP A 126 11.61 15.47 -14.21
C TRP A 126 12.74 16.10 -13.39
N ARG A 127 13.92 15.47 -13.28
CA ARG A 127 15.00 15.92 -12.38
C ARG A 127 15.35 17.40 -12.52
N ALA A 128 15.30 17.95 -13.74
CA ALA A 128 15.65 19.34 -14.00
C ALA A 128 14.68 20.36 -13.36
N SER A 129 13.38 20.03 -13.27
CA SER A 129 12.36 20.89 -12.67
C SER A 129 12.00 20.45 -11.25
N ASP A 130 11.87 19.14 -11.05
CA ASP A 130 11.35 18.48 -9.85
C ASP A 130 12.29 17.34 -9.43
N PRO A 131 13.48 17.65 -8.88
CA PRO A 131 14.37 16.63 -8.35
C PRO A 131 13.72 15.86 -7.20
N VAL A 132 14.15 14.61 -6.97
CA VAL A 132 13.76 13.88 -5.76
C VAL A 132 14.51 14.52 -4.59
N ARG A 133 13.77 15.06 -3.63
CA ARG A 133 14.29 15.68 -2.41
C ARG A 133 14.06 14.79 -1.21
N LEU A 134 14.79 15.02 -0.12
CA LEU A 134 14.68 14.20 1.09
C LEU A 134 13.26 14.21 1.67
N VAL A 135 12.55 15.35 1.66
CA VAL A 135 11.14 15.43 2.04
C VAL A 135 10.25 14.47 1.25
N HIS A 136 10.53 14.29 -0.06
CA HIS A 136 9.75 13.39 -0.90
C HIS A 136 9.91 11.92 -0.50
N LEU A 137 11.07 11.54 0.05
CA LEU A 137 11.31 10.19 0.55
C LEU A 137 10.52 9.92 1.84
N LEU A 138 10.51 10.89 2.75
CA LEU A 138 9.91 10.76 4.08
C LEU A 138 8.38 10.87 4.08
N GLU A 139 7.79 11.61 3.12
CA GLU A 139 6.34 11.76 2.98
C GLU A 139 5.73 10.88 1.88
N HIS A 140 6.52 9.97 1.31
CA HIS A 140 6.08 9.08 0.24
C HIS A 140 5.57 9.82 -1.02
N THR A 141 6.20 10.93 -1.41
CA THR A 141 5.82 11.74 -2.59
C THR A 141 6.88 11.75 -3.69
N ALA A 142 7.93 10.95 -3.57
CA ALA A 142 8.99 10.80 -4.59
C ALA A 142 8.55 10.09 -5.88
N GLY A 143 7.37 9.46 -5.86
CA GLY A 143 6.85 8.64 -6.97
C GLY A 143 7.59 7.31 -7.16
N LEU A 144 8.38 6.88 -6.17
CA LEU A 144 9.06 5.59 -6.18
C LEU A 144 8.05 4.45 -6.20
N ASP A 145 8.39 3.38 -6.91
CA ASP A 145 7.71 2.09 -6.72
C ASP A 145 8.07 1.52 -5.34
N ASP A 146 7.24 0.64 -4.79
CA ASP A 146 7.63 -0.09 -3.58
C ASP A 146 8.71 -1.14 -3.88
N ILE A 147 9.38 -1.65 -2.84
CA ILE A 147 10.41 -2.68 -3.00
C ILE A 147 9.85 -3.93 -3.72
N ALA A 148 10.64 -4.46 -4.66
CA ALA A 148 10.28 -5.66 -5.41
C ALA A 148 10.28 -6.92 -4.53
N PHE A 149 9.50 -7.93 -4.92
CA PHE A 149 9.39 -9.21 -4.22
C PHE A 149 10.74 -9.91 -3.98
N ARG A 150 11.66 -9.81 -4.95
CA ARG A 150 13.02 -10.35 -4.83
C ARG A 150 13.80 -9.78 -3.64
N HIS A 151 13.51 -8.57 -3.17
CA HIS A 151 14.28 -7.97 -2.09
C HIS A 151 13.93 -8.56 -0.72
N TYR A 152 12.77 -9.24 -0.61
CA TYR A 152 12.47 -10.06 0.56
C TYR A 152 13.40 -11.29 0.64
N LEU A 153 14.09 -11.67 -0.45
CA LEU A 153 15.09 -12.74 -0.44
C LEU A 153 16.46 -12.33 0.13
N LEU A 154 16.65 -11.05 0.43
CA LEU A 154 17.88 -10.58 1.09
C LEU A 154 17.88 -10.92 2.59
N GLU A 155 16.86 -11.64 3.07
CA GLU A 155 16.76 -12.19 4.41
C GLU A 155 18.03 -12.91 4.87
N GLY A 156 18.39 -12.73 6.14
CA GLY A 156 19.49 -13.42 6.81
C GLY A 156 20.88 -12.89 6.45
N ARG A 157 20.95 -11.81 5.66
CA ARG A 157 22.19 -11.13 5.33
C ARG A 157 22.39 -9.92 6.23
N ASP A 158 23.39 -9.98 7.11
CA ASP A 158 23.89 -8.78 7.78
C ASP A 158 24.81 -8.00 6.84
N ILE A 159 24.19 -7.38 5.82
CA ILE A 159 24.90 -6.54 4.86
C ILE A 159 24.84 -5.06 5.28
N PRO A 160 25.85 -4.26 4.89
CA PRO A 160 25.80 -2.82 5.02
C PRO A 160 24.54 -2.23 4.37
N LEU A 161 24.01 -1.14 4.94
CA LEU A 161 22.83 -0.48 4.37
C LEU A 161 23.11 0.06 2.96
N SER A 162 24.36 0.42 2.63
CA SER A 162 24.81 0.78 1.27
C SER A 162 24.51 -0.32 0.27
N GLU A 163 25.03 -1.51 0.53
CA GLU A 163 24.82 -2.68 -0.33
C GLU A 163 23.34 -3.01 -0.43
N ALA A 164 22.60 -2.95 0.69
CA ALA A 164 21.17 -3.15 0.67
C ALA A 164 20.48 -2.13 -0.26
N ALA A 165 20.78 -0.84 -0.13
CA ALA A 165 20.20 0.21 -0.97
C ALA A 165 20.54 0.04 -2.45
N ASP A 166 21.71 -0.47 -2.81
CA ASP A 166 22.03 -0.80 -4.20
C ASP A 166 21.16 -1.98 -4.71
N LEU A 167 21.04 -3.03 -3.90
CA LEU A 167 20.26 -4.22 -4.23
C LEU A 167 18.75 -3.95 -4.33
N TYR A 168 18.22 -3.00 -3.55
CA TYR A 168 16.81 -2.58 -3.62
C TYR A 168 16.47 -1.76 -4.89
N GLY A 169 17.48 -1.32 -5.65
CA GLY A 169 17.31 -0.65 -6.94
C GLY A 169 16.89 -1.61 -8.08
N PRO A 170 16.78 -1.10 -9.33
CA PRO A 170 16.91 0.30 -9.71
C PRO A 170 15.71 1.14 -9.26
N TYR A 171 15.95 2.42 -8.98
CA TYR A 171 14.92 3.35 -8.54
C TYR A 171 14.38 4.18 -9.69
N ARG A 172 13.06 4.38 -9.72
CA ARG A 172 12.39 5.20 -10.73
C ARG A 172 11.24 5.99 -10.12
N SER A 173 11.23 7.29 -10.37
CA SER A 173 10.05 8.12 -10.15
C SER A 173 9.03 7.87 -11.28
N ARG A 174 7.82 7.45 -10.91
CA ARG A 174 6.73 7.14 -11.85
C ARG A 174 5.94 8.36 -12.29
N TRP A 175 6.01 9.44 -11.51
CA TRP A 175 5.42 10.75 -11.77
C TRP A 175 6.32 11.84 -11.16
N ARG A 176 6.04 13.11 -11.48
CA ARG A 176 6.73 14.27 -10.90
C ARG A 176 6.77 14.17 -9.37
N PRO A 177 7.97 14.13 -8.75
CA PRO A 177 8.11 14.16 -7.31
C PRO A 177 7.37 15.35 -6.72
N GLY A 178 6.79 15.17 -5.54
CA GLY A 178 6.11 16.25 -4.85
C GLY A 178 4.67 16.51 -5.30
N THR A 179 4.13 15.78 -6.29
CA THR A 179 2.74 16.01 -6.78
C THR A 179 1.70 15.17 -6.04
N ARG A 180 1.99 13.90 -5.78
CA ARG A 180 1.05 12.93 -5.18
C ARG A 180 1.77 11.84 -4.40
N THR A 181 1.04 11.24 -3.48
CA THR A 181 1.54 10.24 -2.55
C THR A 181 1.43 8.82 -3.10
N SER A 182 2.46 8.00 -2.88
CA SER A 182 2.42 6.54 -2.98
C SER A 182 3.43 5.95 -2.02
N TYR A 183 2.95 5.14 -1.07
CA TYR A 183 3.78 4.45 -0.12
C TYR A 183 4.91 3.65 -0.80
N SER A 184 6.12 3.77 -0.28
CA SER A 184 7.28 3.01 -0.75
C SER A 184 8.28 2.81 0.39
N ASN A 185 8.71 1.56 0.58
CA ASN A 185 9.79 1.22 1.51
C ASN A 185 11.17 1.65 0.99
N ALA A 186 11.32 2.01 -0.28
CA ALA A 186 12.60 2.51 -0.80
C ALA A 186 12.97 3.88 -0.21
N GLY A 187 11.97 4.74 0.05
CA GLY A 187 12.20 6.10 0.55
C GLY A 187 12.96 6.13 1.88
N PRO A 188 12.48 5.45 2.94
CA PRO A 188 13.17 5.44 4.23
C PRO A 188 14.51 4.72 4.19
N ILE A 189 14.70 3.71 3.32
CA ILE A 189 16.01 3.07 3.10
C ILE A 189 17.03 4.10 2.60
N MET A 190 16.66 4.89 1.58
CA MET A 190 17.50 5.99 1.10
C MET A 190 17.70 7.06 2.18
N ALA A 191 16.69 7.39 2.97
CA ALA A 191 16.83 8.36 4.05
C ALA A 191 17.82 7.87 5.13
N GLY A 192 17.81 6.57 5.46
CA GLY A 192 18.81 5.97 6.33
C GLY A 192 20.23 6.02 5.73
N ARG A 193 20.37 5.81 4.42
CA ARG A 193 21.65 6.02 3.72
C ARG A 193 22.15 7.45 3.78
N VAL A 194 21.25 8.42 3.68
CA VAL A 194 21.58 9.84 3.89
C VAL A 194 22.08 10.07 5.32
N ILE A 195 21.43 9.47 6.34
CA ILE A 195 21.92 9.53 7.72
C ILE A 195 23.34 9.00 7.80
N GLU A 196 23.64 7.81 7.25
CA GLU A 196 25.00 7.25 7.29
C GLU A 196 26.02 8.15 6.60
N THR A 197 25.67 8.68 5.42
CA THR A 197 26.55 9.54 4.63
C THR A 197 26.87 10.85 5.33
N VAL A 198 25.86 11.48 5.96
CA VAL A 198 26.04 12.76 6.65
C VAL A 198 26.67 12.60 8.02
N SER A 199 26.34 11.54 8.75
CA SER A 199 26.82 11.29 10.12
C SER A 199 28.17 10.60 10.20
N GLY A 200 28.50 9.74 9.22
CA GLY A 200 29.66 8.85 9.28
C GLY A 200 29.44 7.60 10.15
N GLU A 201 28.24 7.41 10.70
CA GLU A 201 27.88 6.28 11.56
C GLU A 201 26.96 5.31 10.84
N ARG A 202 26.95 4.04 11.23
CA ARG A 202 25.92 3.10 10.75
C ARG A 202 24.56 3.55 11.25
N PHE A 203 23.52 3.35 10.44
CA PHE A 203 22.17 3.82 10.74
C PHE A 203 21.70 3.43 12.15
N GLN A 204 21.81 2.15 12.51
CA GLN A 204 21.35 1.64 13.81
C GLN A 204 22.13 2.23 14.99
N ASP A 205 23.43 2.50 14.83
CA ASP A 205 24.27 3.06 15.90
C ASP A 205 23.93 4.55 16.11
N PHE A 206 23.72 5.27 15.01
CA PHE A 206 23.23 6.66 15.05
C PHE A 206 21.88 6.74 15.74
N MET A 207 20.92 5.87 15.36
CA MET A 207 19.59 5.86 15.97
C MET A 207 19.62 5.50 17.45
N ALA A 208 20.44 4.51 17.84
CA ALA A 208 20.63 4.12 19.23
C ALA A 208 21.13 5.31 20.07
N ARG A 209 22.30 5.82 19.70
CA ARG A 209 23.01 6.86 20.43
C ARG A 209 22.25 8.18 20.49
N ARG A 210 21.61 8.58 19.39
CA ARG A 210 20.98 9.91 19.27
C ARG A 210 19.56 9.95 19.82
N LEU A 211 18.87 8.82 19.83
CA LEU A 211 17.44 8.77 20.13
C LEU A 211 17.09 7.73 21.19
N THR A 212 17.20 6.43 20.90
CA THR A 212 16.60 5.40 21.76
C THR A 212 17.31 5.25 23.10
N ASP A 213 18.64 5.32 23.14
CA ASP A 213 19.41 5.23 24.40
C ASP A 213 19.12 6.42 25.30
N ARG A 214 19.06 7.62 24.71
CA ARG A 214 18.74 8.86 25.44
C ARG A 214 17.31 8.83 25.96
N LEU A 215 16.39 8.30 25.16
CA LEU A 215 15.02 8.05 25.60
C LEU A 215 14.94 6.95 26.64
N GLY A 216 15.95 6.13 26.87
CA GLY A 216 15.86 4.98 27.79
C GLY A 216 15.05 3.81 27.22
N MET A 217 14.92 3.73 25.89
CA MET A 217 14.27 2.63 25.18
C MET A 217 15.26 1.46 24.99
N THR A 218 15.59 0.78 26.08
CA THR A 218 16.66 -0.25 26.13
C THR A 218 16.38 -1.51 25.31
N SER A 219 15.13 -1.77 24.93
CA SER A 219 14.75 -2.89 24.04
C SER A 219 14.77 -2.53 22.56
N ALA A 220 14.93 -1.25 22.21
CA ALA A 220 14.83 -0.80 20.83
C ALA A 220 16.08 -1.19 20.02
N ALA A 221 15.90 -2.04 19.01
CA ALA A 221 17.00 -2.48 18.16
C ALA A 221 16.56 -2.73 16.71
N TRP A 222 17.38 -2.34 15.74
CA TRP A 222 17.16 -2.60 14.31
C TRP A 222 17.80 -3.89 13.80
N THR A 223 18.54 -4.58 14.68
CA THR A 223 19.23 -5.83 14.40
C THR A 223 18.87 -6.86 15.47
N ARG A 224 18.83 -8.13 15.08
CA ARG A 224 18.54 -9.23 15.99
C ARG A 224 19.78 -9.62 16.80
N THR A 225 20.00 -8.97 17.94
CA THR A 225 21.06 -9.38 18.89
C THR A 225 20.63 -10.60 19.70
N PRO A 226 21.55 -11.30 20.39
CA PRO A 226 21.19 -12.38 21.32
C PRO A 226 20.20 -11.93 22.40
N GLU A 227 20.37 -10.72 22.94
CA GLU A 227 19.52 -10.15 24.00
C GLU A 227 18.11 -9.86 23.50
N ILE A 228 17.98 -9.38 22.26
CA ILE A 228 16.68 -9.20 21.61
C ILE A 228 16.04 -10.56 21.34
N THR A 229 16.82 -11.51 20.82
CA THR A 229 16.32 -12.86 20.49
C THR A 229 15.77 -13.59 21.70
N ALA A 230 16.40 -13.46 22.86
CA ALA A 230 15.96 -14.11 24.10
C ALA A 230 14.61 -13.60 24.62
N ARG A 231 14.19 -12.39 24.23
CA ARG A 231 12.96 -11.73 24.69
C ARG A 231 11.89 -11.60 23.61
N LEU A 232 12.23 -11.94 22.37
CA LEU A 232 11.37 -11.79 21.20
C LEU A 232 10.22 -12.79 21.27
N SER A 233 8.99 -12.29 21.14
CA SER A 233 7.80 -13.14 20.95
C SER A 233 7.95 -13.98 19.67
N SER A 234 7.38 -15.17 19.67
CA SER A 234 7.04 -15.87 18.43
C SER A 234 5.84 -15.19 17.79
N SER A 235 5.66 -15.30 16.48
CA SER A 235 4.56 -14.67 15.74
C SER A 235 3.86 -15.64 14.81
N TYR A 236 2.61 -15.33 14.47
CA TYR A 236 1.71 -16.28 13.85
C TYR A 236 0.89 -15.66 12.72
N SER A 237 0.52 -16.49 11.75
CA SER A 237 -0.38 -16.11 10.65
C SER A 237 -1.44 -17.18 10.38
N GLY A 238 -2.43 -16.82 9.57
CA GLY A 238 -3.53 -17.72 9.20
C GLY A 238 -4.48 -18.06 10.35
N GLU A 239 -5.53 -18.82 10.04
CA GLU A 239 -6.49 -19.31 11.04
C GLU A 239 -5.93 -20.46 11.89
N ASP A 240 -4.97 -21.21 11.32
CA ASP A 240 -4.29 -22.35 11.95
C ASP A 240 -3.13 -21.93 12.87
N LEU A 241 -2.85 -20.61 12.97
CA LEU A 241 -1.77 -20.04 13.78
C LEU A 241 -0.41 -20.66 13.45
N THR A 242 -0.06 -20.66 12.16
CA THR A 242 1.26 -21.11 11.71
C THR A 242 2.31 -20.12 12.20
N GLU A 243 3.35 -20.61 12.86
CA GLU A 243 4.46 -19.78 13.32
C GLU A 243 5.23 -19.24 12.12
N GLU A 244 5.44 -17.92 12.12
CA GLU A 244 6.16 -17.21 11.09
C GLU A 244 7.65 -17.16 11.41
N ARG A 245 8.47 -17.36 10.38
CA ARG A 245 9.91 -17.26 10.52
C ARG A 245 10.31 -15.79 10.64
N PHE A 246 11.21 -15.49 11.57
CA PHE A 246 11.84 -14.17 11.64
C PHE A 246 12.70 -13.89 10.40
N MET A 247 12.33 -12.86 9.65
CA MET A 247 13.07 -12.35 8.51
C MET A 247 13.87 -11.09 8.87
N ASP A 248 15.21 -11.17 8.77
CA ASP A 248 16.08 -9.99 8.81
C ASP A 248 15.83 -9.11 7.58
N ILE A 249 15.60 -7.80 7.78
CA ILE A 249 15.46 -6.84 6.67
C ILE A 249 16.71 -5.97 6.59
N PRO A 250 17.52 -6.11 5.52
CA PRO A 250 18.69 -5.25 5.30
C PRO A 250 18.33 -3.77 5.13
N GLY A 251 17.15 -3.48 4.57
CA GLY A 251 16.52 -2.17 4.51
C GLY A 251 15.99 -1.69 5.87
N ARG A 252 16.84 -1.75 6.90
CA ARG A 252 16.52 -1.54 8.33
C ARG A 252 15.66 -0.29 8.61
N PRO A 253 15.94 0.89 8.02
CA PRO A 253 15.14 2.10 8.26
C PRO A 253 13.65 1.96 7.96
N SER A 254 13.28 1.03 7.08
CA SER A 254 11.89 0.84 6.66
C SER A 254 11.08 -0.07 7.57
N GLY A 255 11.69 -1.00 8.32
CA GLY A 255 10.89 -2.07 8.93
C GLY A 255 11.50 -2.91 10.06
N SER A 256 12.76 -2.69 10.46
CA SER A 256 13.46 -3.66 11.32
C SER A 256 13.41 -3.38 12.82
N LEU A 257 12.68 -2.37 13.29
CA LEU A 257 12.63 -2.06 14.72
C LEU A 257 11.97 -3.19 15.52
N ASN A 258 12.73 -3.76 16.45
CA ASN A 258 12.27 -4.62 17.54
C ASN A 258 12.20 -3.76 18.80
N VAL A 259 11.12 -3.87 19.58
CA VAL A 259 10.89 -3.04 20.77
C VAL A 259 9.79 -3.64 21.65
N THR A 260 9.78 -3.37 22.94
CA THR A 260 8.64 -3.64 23.82
C THR A 260 7.55 -2.57 23.68
N ALA A 261 6.32 -2.86 24.08
CA ALA A 261 5.24 -1.87 24.05
C ALA A 261 5.53 -0.69 25.00
N SER A 262 6.12 -0.95 26.17
CA SER A 262 6.48 0.08 27.16
C SER A 262 7.55 1.04 26.63
N ASP A 263 8.58 0.53 25.95
CA ASP A 263 9.60 1.40 25.33
C ASP A 263 9.01 2.17 24.15
N LEU A 264 8.20 1.53 23.30
CA LEU A 264 7.56 2.20 22.18
C LEU A 264 6.63 3.33 22.63
N ALA A 265 5.97 3.20 23.79
CA ALA A 265 5.11 4.24 24.37
C ALA A 265 5.86 5.55 24.71
N ARG A 266 7.19 5.51 24.82
CA ARG A 266 8.01 6.71 25.03
C ARG A 266 8.06 7.62 23.81
N LEU A 267 7.87 7.08 22.59
CA LEU A 267 7.76 7.88 21.37
C LEU A 267 6.53 8.80 21.37
N PRO A 268 5.27 8.31 21.51
CA PRO A 268 4.13 9.20 21.56
C PRO A 268 4.17 10.14 22.78
N LEU A 269 4.69 9.73 23.93
CA LEU A 269 4.91 10.64 25.08
C LEU A 269 5.85 11.80 24.73
N LEU A 270 6.97 11.51 24.04
CA LEU A 270 7.89 12.54 23.54
C LEU A 270 7.18 13.51 22.57
N MET A 271 6.33 12.98 21.68
CA MET A 271 5.60 13.81 20.73
C MET A 271 4.53 14.68 21.42
N LEU A 272 3.81 14.14 22.42
CA LEU A 272 2.89 14.91 23.26
C LEU A 272 3.62 16.02 24.03
N GLY A 273 4.81 15.73 24.54
CA GLY A 273 5.73 16.69 25.18
C GLY A 273 6.44 17.63 24.22
N ARG A 274 6.08 17.62 22.92
CA ARG A 274 6.63 18.49 21.87
C ARG A 274 8.16 18.43 21.76
N GLY A 275 8.71 17.23 21.89
CA GLY A 275 10.15 16.97 21.79
C GLY A 275 10.89 17.00 23.13
N THR A 276 10.18 17.15 24.25
CA THR A 276 10.74 17.02 25.61
C THR A 276 10.04 15.90 26.38
N LEU A 277 10.82 15.04 27.02
CA LEU A 277 10.34 13.97 27.89
C LEU A 277 11.32 13.78 29.06
N ASP A 278 10.81 13.57 30.27
CA ASP A 278 11.61 13.36 31.49
C ASP A 278 12.68 14.46 31.74
N GLY A 279 12.35 15.71 31.38
CA GLY A 279 13.25 16.86 31.51
C GLY A 279 14.35 16.95 30.45
N ILE A 280 14.39 16.01 29.49
CA ILE A 280 15.36 15.99 28.38
C ILE A 280 14.67 16.48 27.11
N THR A 281 15.26 17.49 26.45
CA THR A 281 14.83 17.95 25.11
C THR A 281 15.62 17.23 24.02
N TYR A 282 14.91 16.63 23.07
CA TYR A 282 15.44 15.85 21.96
C TYR A 282 15.43 16.65 20.65
N PHE A 283 14.35 17.39 20.43
CA PHE A 283 14.17 18.30 19.30
C PHE A 283 13.18 19.41 19.68
N SER A 284 13.15 20.47 18.88
CA SER A 284 12.28 21.62 19.14
C SER A 284 10.79 21.30 18.90
N PRO A 285 9.87 22.07 19.52
CA PRO A 285 8.44 22.01 19.19
C PRO A 285 8.13 22.26 17.71
N ALA A 286 8.98 23.00 16.99
CA ALA A 286 8.83 23.22 15.56
C ALA A 286 9.10 21.93 14.77
N THR A 287 10.10 21.15 15.16
CA THR A 287 10.37 19.82 14.59
C THR A 287 9.25 18.84 14.89
N ALA A 288 8.70 18.85 16.12
CA ALA A 288 7.53 18.04 16.45
C ALA A 288 6.36 18.31 15.48
N ARG A 289 6.01 19.59 15.28
CA ARG A 289 4.97 19.98 14.31
C ARG A 289 5.32 19.59 12.87
N ARG A 290 6.59 19.67 12.49
CA ARG A 290 7.02 19.30 11.13
C ARG A 290 6.89 17.80 10.87
N LEU A 291 7.18 16.96 11.87
CA LEU A 291 6.98 15.50 11.81
C LEU A 291 5.49 15.14 11.66
N GLU A 292 4.59 15.96 12.21
CA GLU A 292 3.14 15.77 12.20
C GLU A 292 2.43 16.29 10.94
N THR A 293 3.06 17.20 10.18
CA THR A 293 2.38 17.97 9.12
C THR A 293 2.73 17.46 7.72
N PRO A 294 1.75 16.98 6.93
CA PRO A 294 1.94 16.74 5.51
C PRO A 294 2.25 18.03 4.75
N ALA A 295 3.21 17.99 3.82
CA ALA A 295 3.58 19.17 3.01
C ALA A 295 4.02 18.83 1.57
N GLY A 296 4.34 17.57 1.32
CA GLY A 296 5.10 17.09 0.17
C GLY A 296 4.25 16.72 -1.04
N ASN A 297 2.93 16.94 -1.03
CA ASN A 297 2.06 16.74 -2.20
C ASN A 297 1.16 17.97 -2.47
N ASP A 298 0.54 18.05 -3.66
CA ASP A 298 -0.28 19.21 -4.01
C ASP A 298 -1.50 19.37 -3.09
N ALA A 299 -2.08 18.26 -2.61
CA ALA A 299 -3.25 18.30 -1.73
C ALA A 299 -2.91 18.90 -0.37
N ALA A 300 -1.76 18.53 0.19
CA ALA A 300 -1.24 19.11 1.43
C ALA A 300 -0.98 20.62 1.26
N ARG A 301 -0.38 21.03 0.13
CA ARG A 301 -0.21 22.45 -0.21
C ARG A 301 -1.53 23.20 -0.37
N ALA A 302 -2.59 22.52 -0.80
CA ALA A 302 -3.95 23.05 -0.87
C ALA A 302 -4.68 23.07 0.50
N GLY A 303 -4.02 22.62 1.58
CA GLY A 303 -4.55 22.67 2.94
C GLY A 303 -5.12 21.34 3.46
N LEU A 304 -5.00 20.24 2.69
CA LEU A 304 -5.39 18.92 3.17
C LEU A 304 -4.45 18.44 4.29
N ARG A 305 -4.99 18.22 5.48
CA ARG A 305 -4.19 17.77 6.63
C ARG A 305 -4.10 16.26 6.78
N TYR A 306 -5.02 15.51 6.16
CA TYR A 306 -4.96 14.06 6.15
C TYR A 306 -3.83 13.56 5.24
N GLY A 307 -3.03 12.61 5.72
CA GLY A 307 -2.08 11.85 4.89
C GLY A 307 -0.72 11.65 5.53
N TYR A 308 0.26 11.20 4.74
CA TYR A 308 1.63 11.04 5.22
C TYR A 308 2.30 12.38 5.47
N ALA A 309 2.84 12.53 6.67
CA ALA A 309 3.86 13.48 7.05
C ALA A 309 5.23 12.75 7.09
N LEU A 310 6.24 13.29 7.80
CA LEU A 310 7.58 12.70 7.82
C LEU A 310 7.61 11.41 8.67
N GLY A 311 7.51 10.25 8.00
CA GLY A 311 7.49 8.95 8.67
C GLY A 311 6.32 8.79 9.65
N ASN A 312 5.27 9.58 9.46
CA ASN A 312 4.11 9.70 10.33
C ASN A 312 2.86 9.87 9.44
N VAL A 313 1.68 9.59 9.97
CA VAL A 313 0.39 9.80 9.30
C VAL A 313 -0.44 10.74 10.15
N ALA A 314 -0.89 11.85 9.58
CA ALA A 314 -1.95 12.66 10.16
C ALA A 314 -3.31 12.07 9.74
N ASP A 315 -4.03 11.51 10.70
CA ASP A 315 -5.34 10.91 10.50
C ASP A 315 -6.43 11.78 11.12
N THR A 316 -7.14 12.50 10.26
CA THR A 316 -8.21 13.42 10.64
C THR A 316 -9.58 12.73 10.78
N ARG A 317 -9.67 11.40 10.57
CA ARG A 317 -10.91 10.64 10.74
C ARG A 317 -11.28 10.56 12.22
N GLY A 318 -12.54 10.73 12.60
CA GLY A 318 -12.93 10.82 14.01
C GLY A 318 -12.80 12.23 14.58
N ARG A 319 -12.97 12.40 15.89
CA ARG A 319 -13.25 13.71 16.51
C ARG A 319 -12.01 14.58 16.70
N VAL A 320 -10.83 13.96 16.77
CA VAL A 320 -9.54 14.65 16.83
C VAL A 320 -8.56 14.10 15.79
N VAL A 321 -7.56 14.92 15.43
CA VAL A 321 -6.48 14.49 14.55
C VAL A 321 -5.48 13.67 15.37
N PHE A 322 -5.40 12.38 15.07
CA PHE A 322 -4.33 11.53 15.57
C PHE A 322 -3.16 11.55 14.60
N HIS A 323 -1.96 11.50 15.16
CA HIS A 323 -0.72 11.31 14.44
C HIS A 323 -0.15 9.96 14.85
N GLY A 324 0.31 9.14 13.92
CA GLY A 324 0.87 7.85 14.24
C GLY A 324 1.42 7.09 13.05
N HIS A 325 1.74 5.83 13.27
CA HIS A 325 2.10 4.94 12.18
C HIS A 325 1.78 3.49 12.56
N ASP A 326 1.33 2.72 11.57
CA ASP A 326 1.10 1.28 11.70
C ASP A 326 2.30 0.48 11.17
N GLY A 327 2.44 -0.74 11.64
CA GLY A 327 3.48 -1.67 11.25
C GLY A 327 2.92 -3.08 11.20
N SER A 328 3.37 -3.84 10.20
CA SER A 328 3.16 -5.27 10.15
C SER A 328 4.39 -5.92 9.53
N ILE A 329 4.82 -7.02 10.12
CA ILE A 329 5.91 -7.84 9.63
C ILE A 329 5.89 -9.22 10.26
N ASP A 330 6.04 -10.27 9.45
CA ASP A 330 6.24 -11.66 9.89
C ASP A 330 5.25 -12.09 10.96
N GLY A 331 3.95 -11.92 10.71
CA GLY A 331 2.90 -12.22 11.69
C GLY A 331 2.70 -11.16 12.78
N PHE A 332 3.62 -10.21 12.99
CA PHE A 332 3.41 -9.11 13.92
C PHE A 332 2.53 -8.00 13.34
N VAL A 333 1.78 -7.35 14.23
CA VAL A 333 1.11 -6.07 14.00
C VAL A 333 1.47 -5.13 15.13
N ALA A 334 1.76 -3.87 14.80
CA ALA A 334 2.03 -2.83 15.77
C ALA A 334 1.41 -1.52 15.30
N THR A 335 0.89 -0.72 16.22
CA THR A 335 0.39 0.62 15.94
C THR A 335 0.69 1.51 17.12
N TYR A 336 1.02 2.76 16.84
CA TYR A 336 1.00 3.82 17.83
C TYR A 336 0.28 5.02 17.23
N ALA A 337 -0.44 5.75 18.07
CA ALA A 337 -1.01 7.03 17.69
C ALA A 337 -1.08 7.98 18.89
N TYR A 338 -1.04 9.28 18.63
CA TYR A 338 -1.11 10.33 19.63
C TYR A 338 -1.88 11.55 19.10
N ALA A 339 -2.59 12.24 19.97
CA ALA A 339 -3.37 13.45 19.68
C ALA A 339 -2.97 14.54 20.68
N PRO A 340 -2.03 15.44 20.32
CA PRO A 340 -1.57 16.51 21.21
C PRO A 340 -2.68 17.45 21.70
N GLN A 341 -3.78 17.56 20.94
CA GLN A 341 -4.93 18.42 21.24
C GLN A 341 -5.64 18.01 22.54
N ILE A 342 -5.59 16.72 22.88
CA ILE A 342 -6.25 16.13 24.05
C ILE A 342 -5.26 15.41 24.97
N GLY A 343 -3.96 15.52 24.70
CA GLY A 343 -2.92 14.87 25.51
C GLY A 343 -3.01 13.34 25.55
N ALA A 344 -3.60 12.72 24.51
CA ALA A 344 -3.90 11.30 24.49
C ALA A 344 -3.00 10.53 23.52
N ALA A 345 -2.69 9.26 23.83
CA ALA A 345 -1.98 8.36 22.93
C ALA A 345 -2.23 6.89 23.26
N TYR A 346 -1.84 6.00 22.36
CA TYR A 346 -1.79 4.57 22.63
C TYR A 346 -0.69 3.87 21.83
N VAL A 347 -0.33 2.68 22.30
CA VAL A 347 0.48 1.70 21.58
C VAL A 347 -0.22 0.35 21.69
N LEU A 348 -0.41 -0.35 20.58
CA LEU A 348 -0.89 -1.74 20.55
C LEU A 348 0.07 -2.58 19.70
N MET A 349 0.57 -3.68 20.25
CA MET A 349 1.42 -4.64 19.55
C MET A 349 0.83 -6.04 19.73
N ALA A 350 0.82 -6.84 18.67
CA ALA A 350 0.26 -8.18 18.65
C ALA A 350 1.14 -9.11 17.83
N ASN A 351 1.17 -10.40 18.22
CA ASN A 351 1.94 -11.44 17.54
C ASN A 351 1.12 -12.27 16.53
N ARG A 352 0.01 -11.70 16.04
CA ARG A 352 -0.75 -12.25 14.91
C ARG A 352 -1.23 -11.14 13.99
N THR A 353 -1.12 -11.36 12.68
CA THR A 353 -1.66 -10.44 11.68
C THR A 353 -3.15 -10.70 11.50
N SER A 354 -3.96 -9.70 11.81
CA SER A 354 -5.41 -9.73 11.64
C SER A 354 -5.98 -8.31 11.55
N ASP A 355 -7.03 -8.14 10.74
CA ASP A 355 -7.70 -6.84 10.57
C ASP A 355 -8.35 -6.41 11.91
N GLU A 356 -8.79 -7.37 12.73
CA GLU A 356 -9.40 -7.15 14.04
C GLU A 356 -8.46 -6.50 15.07
N VAL A 357 -7.13 -6.71 14.95
CA VAL A 357 -6.16 -5.97 15.79
C VAL A 357 -6.23 -4.47 15.52
N LEU A 358 -6.45 -4.07 14.26
CA LEU A 358 -6.65 -2.67 13.91
C LEU A 358 -8.02 -2.17 14.39
N ASP A 359 -9.05 -3.02 14.41
CA ASP A 359 -10.35 -2.68 15.01
C ASP A 359 -10.24 -2.43 16.52
N ALA A 360 -9.44 -3.22 17.24
CA ALA A 360 -9.12 -2.97 18.65
C ALA A 360 -8.41 -1.61 18.83
N ALA A 361 -7.46 -1.26 17.95
CA ALA A 361 -6.83 0.05 17.98
C ALA A 361 -7.83 1.20 17.72
N GLN A 362 -8.77 1.02 16.79
CA GLN A 362 -9.85 2.00 16.56
C GLN A 362 -10.79 2.12 17.77
N LEU A 363 -11.04 1.02 18.50
CA LEU A 363 -11.79 1.06 19.75
C LEU A 363 -11.08 1.91 20.82
N VAL A 364 -9.77 1.71 21.00
CA VAL A 364 -8.94 2.51 21.90
C VAL A 364 -8.96 3.98 21.50
N ARG A 365 -8.86 4.29 20.20
CA ARG A 365 -9.00 5.65 19.70
C ARG A 365 -10.35 6.28 20.06
N ARG A 366 -11.46 5.57 19.81
CA ARG A 366 -12.81 6.04 20.16
C ARG A 366 -12.97 6.28 21.66
N TYR A 367 -12.39 5.41 22.49
CA TYR A 367 -12.34 5.61 23.94
C TYR A 367 -11.61 6.90 24.29
N LEU A 368 -10.43 7.15 23.71
CA LEU A 368 -9.63 8.35 24.01
C LEU A 368 -10.31 9.67 23.59
N GLU A 369 -11.16 9.65 22.56
CA GLU A 369 -11.90 10.84 22.10
C GLU A 369 -13.37 10.91 22.57
N ARG A 370 -13.79 10.02 23.49
CA ARG A 370 -15.19 9.85 23.92
C ARG A 370 -15.84 11.15 24.41
N ASP A 371 -15.08 12.00 25.10
CA ASP A 371 -15.52 13.26 25.69
C ASP A 371 -15.31 14.47 24.76
N VAL A 372 -14.75 14.26 23.56
CA VAL A 372 -14.60 15.31 22.56
C VAL A 372 -15.91 15.48 21.80
N ALA A 373 -16.37 16.72 21.61
CA ALA A 373 -17.56 16.99 20.80
C ALA A 373 -17.38 16.50 19.36
N VAL A 374 -18.45 16.00 18.74
CA VAL A 374 -18.41 15.60 17.33
C VAL A 374 -18.21 16.85 16.46
N PRO A 375 -17.15 16.90 15.63
CA PRO A 375 -16.92 18.04 14.75
C PRO A 375 -18.05 18.20 13.72
N VAL A 376 -18.47 19.44 13.49
CA VAL A 376 -19.47 19.78 12.47
C VAL A 376 -18.77 20.55 11.34
N ALA A 377 -18.80 19.98 10.14
CA ALA A 377 -18.25 20.63 8.96
C ALA A 377 -19.09 21.86 8.57
N VAL A 378 -18.45 23.02 8.41
CA VAL A 378 -19.11 24.23 7.92
C VAL A 378 -19.19 24.16 6.40
N SER A 379 -20.38 23.84 5.89
CA SER A 379 -20.58 23.70 4.44
C SER A 379 -20.39 25.03 3.71
N GLN A 380 -19.63 24.99 2.61
CA GLN A 380 -19.50 26.08 1.67
C GLN A 380 -20.07 25.69 0.31
N ALA A 381 -20.60 26.68 -0.41
CA ALA A 381 -21.15 26.47 -1.74
C ALA A 381 -20.10 25.92 -2.70
N VAL A 382 -20.46 24.90 -3.49
CA VAL A 382 -19.68 24.46 -4.65
C VAL A 382 -20.26 25.15 -5.88
N PRO A 383 -19.47 25.94 -6.64
CA PRO A 383 -19.93 26.53 -7.89
C PRO A 383 -20.50 25.49 -8.85
N GLU A 384 -21.57 25.83 -9.57
CA GLU A 384 -22.21 24.89 -10.51
C GLU A 384 -21.26 24.39 -11.60
N ARG A 385 -20.34 25.26 -12.05
CA ARG A 385 -19.26 24.89 -12.97
C ARG A 385 -18.42 23.74 -12.40
N ASP A 386 -17.99 23.88 -11.14
CA ASP A 386 -17.11 22.93 -10.47
C ASP A 386 -17.83 21.62 -10.20
N ARG A 387 -19.10 21.66 -9.78
CA ARG A 387 -19.93 20.45 -9.62
C ARG A 387 -20.00 19.63 -10.90
N ARG A 388 -20.24 20.27 -12.05
CA ARG A 388 -20.24 19.60 -13.35
C ARG A 388 -18.85 19.08 -13.71
N ALA A 389 -17.82 19.90 -13.52
CA ALA A 389 -16.43 19.57 -13.82
C ALA A 389 -15.85 18.49 -12.89
N TRP A 390 -16.42 18.26 -11.70
CA TRP A 390 -15.95 17.27 -10.73
C TRP A 390 -16.82 16.00 -10.69
N THR A 391 -18.07 16.05 -11.17
CA THR A 391 -18.96 14.88 -11.32
C THR A 391 -18.54 13.98 -12.48
N GLY A 392 -18.22 12.71 -12.23
CA GLY A 392 -17.81 11.78 -13.28
C GLY A 392 -17.12 10.55 -12.70
N GLN A 393 -16.36 9.85 -13.55
CA GLN A 393 -15.68 8.62 -13.18
C GLN A 393 -14.20 8.88 -12.92
N TYR A 394 -13.67 8.26 -11.89
CA TYR A 394 -12.30 8.42 -11.45
C TYR A 394 -11.58 7.08 -11.38
N GLN A 395 -10.29 7.10 -11.71
CA GLN A 395 -9.43 5.92 -11.70
C GLN A 395 -8.25 6.14 -10.76
N THR A 396 -7.91 5.12 -9.97
CA THR A 396 -6.72 5.12 -9.12
C THR A 396 -5.47 5.43 -9.95
N LEU A 397 -4.75 6.46 -9.52
CA LEU A 397 -3.60 7.04 -10.22
C LEU A 397 -2.26 6.65 -9.58
N THR A 398 -2.29 6.30 -8.29
CA THR A 398 -1.10 6.01 -7.47
C THR A 398 -1.13 4.59 -6.91
N PRO A 399 -1.11 3.54 -7.75
CA PRO A 399 -1.01 2.18 -7.24
C PRO A 399 0.32 2.00 -6.52
N ARG A 400 0.29 1.38 -5.32
CA ARG A 400 1.50 1.15 -4.51
C ARG A 400 2.62 0.45 -5.29
N ARG A 401 2.24 -0.57 -6.07
CA ARG A 401 3.13 -1.32 -6.96
C ARG A 401 2.73 -1.09 -8.41
N HIS A 402 3.67 -0.67 -9.26
CA HIS A 402 3.37 -0.44 -10.68
C HIS A 402 2.87 -1.69 -11.39
N LEU A 403 3.33 -2.88 -10.96
CA LEU A 403 2.86 -4.16 -11.49
C LEU A 403 1.32 -4.26 -11.47
N LEU A 404 0.65 -3.73 -10.45
CA LEU A 404 -0.81 -3.79 -10.31
C LEU A 404 -1.56 -2.78 -11.19
N ALA A 405 -0.86 -1.82 -11.81
CA ALA A 405 -1.47 -0.76 -12.60
C ALA A 405 -2.30 -1.31 -13.77
N ALA A 406 -1.87 -2.41 -14.40
CA ALA A 406 -2.60 -3.01 -15.52
C ALA A 406 -4.01 -3.48 -15.13
N VAL A 407 -4.19 -3.94 -13.90
CA VAL A 407 -5.46 -4.52 -13.45
C VAL A 407 -6.32 -3.44 -12.84
N ILE A 408 -5.73 -2.62 -11.96
CA ILE A 408 -6.36 -1.43 -11.38
C ILE A 408 -6.90 -0.51 -12.49
N GLY A 409 -6.14 -0.37 -13.59
CA GLY A 409 -6.47 0.41 -14.76
C GLY A 409 -7.72 -0.05 -15.54
N LEU A 410 -8.22 -1.26 -15.29
CA LEU A 410 -9.40 -1.83 -15.93
C LEU A 410 -10.57 -2.03 -14.98
N THR A 411 -10.33 -2.24 -13.68
CA THR A 411 -11.38 -2.68 -12.75
C THR A 411 -11.71 -1.67 -11.64
N GLN A 412 -10.79 -0.77 -11.28
CA GLN A 412 -10.98 0.14 -10.14
C GLN A 412 -11.41 1.53 -10.58
N TRP A 413 -12.72 1.68 -10.73
CA TRP A 413 -13.40 2.93 -11.08
C TRP A 413 -14.27 3.39 -9.93
N GLU A 414 -14.21 4.68 -9.63
CA GLU A 414 -15.00 5.29 -8.58
C GLU A 414 -15.82 6.44 -9.15
N GLY A 415 -17.14 6.36 -8.97
CA GLY A 415 -18.05 7.43 -9.34
C GLY A 415 -18.00 8.55 -8.31
N ALA A 416 -17.87 9.79 -8.79
CA ALA A 416 -18.05 11.00 -8.00
C ALA A 416 -19.30 11.73 -8.48
N SER A 417 -20.20 12.06 -7.56
CA SER A 417 -21.42 12.81 -7.85
C SER A 417 -21.72 13.82 -6.76
N PHE A 418 -22.48 14.87 -7.09
CA PHE A 418 -22.85 15.92 -6.16
C PHE A 418 -24.34 15.91 -5.85
N GLU A 419 -24.66 16.11 -4.59
CA GLU A 419 -25.98 16.49 -4.10
C GLU A 419 -25.81 17.82 -3.36
N ASN A 420 -26.18 18.93 -3.99
CA ASN A 420 -25.89 20.29 -3.52
C ASN A 420 -24.37 20.52 -3.28
N ASN A 421 -23.95 20.71 -2.03
CA ASN A 421 -22.55 20.92 -1.65
C ASN A 421 -21.88 19.66 -1.10
N THR A 422 -22.56 18.51 -1.22
CA THR A 422 -22.09 17.22 -0.73
C THR A 422 -21.62 16.38 -1.90
N LEU A 423 -20.35 15.98 -1.87
CA LEU A 423 -19.78 14.99 -2.78
C LEU A 423 -20.09 13.58 -2.25
N ARG A 424 -20.56 12.69 -3.12
CA ARG A 424 -20.55 11.24 -2.91
C ARG A 424 -19.37 10.65 -3.68
N PHE A 425 -18.49 9.94 -2.97
CA PHE A 425 -17.31 9.28 -3.55
C PHE A 425 -16.93 8.07 -2.70
N LYS A 426 -16.61 6.92 -3.31
CA LYS A 426 -16.31 5.64 -2.62
C LYS A 426 -17.39 5.22 -1.60
N GLY A 427 -18.66 5.42 -1.94
CA GLY A 427 -19.79 5.13 -1.05
C GLY A 427 -19.97 6.11 0.13
N GLN A 428 -19.03 7.00 0.39
CA GLN A 428 -19.06 7.98 1.50
C GLN A 428 -19.57 9.35 1.03
N ARG A 429 -20.13 10.13 1.97
CA ARG A 429 -20.57 11.51 1.78
C ARG A 429 -19.56 12.48 2.38
N TRP A 430 -19.31 13.55 1.65
CA TRP A 430 -18.28 14.53 1.93
C TRP A 430 -18.83 15.94 1.79
N THR A 431 -18.76 16.75 2.83
CA THR A 431 -19.22 18.14 2.81
C THR A 431 -18.09 19.04 2.32
N HIS A 432 -18.36 19.85 1.29
CA HIS A 432 -17.40 20.86 0.84
C HIS A 432 -17.22 21.95 1.91
N VAL A 433 -15.97 22.26 2.24
CA VAL A 433 -15.60 23.26 3.27
C VAL A 433 -14.77 24.42 2.71
N GLY A 434 -14.70 24.56 1.38
CA GLY A 434 -13.95 25.61 0.68
C GLY A 434 -12.65 25.13 0.03
N ASN A 435 -12.17 25.87 -0.97
CA ASN A 435 -10.91 25.61 -1.69
C ASN A 435 -10.76 24.18 -2.25
N GLY A 436 -11.87 23.53 -2.65
CA GLY A 436 -11.84 22.15 -3.13
C GLY A 436 -11.56 21.12 -2.03
N LEU A 437 -11.61 21.51 -0.75
CA LEU A 437 -11.47 20.61 0.40
C LEU A 437 -12.83 20.10 0.86
N PHE A 438 -12.81 18.86 1.34
CA PHE A 438 -13.98 18.10 1.69
C PHE A 438 -13.76 17.34 3.00
N GLN A 439 -14.76 17.42 3.87
CA GLN A 439 -14.73 16.83 5.20
C GLN A 439 -15.92 15.87 5.33
N ALA A 440 -15.66 14.62 5.72
CA ALA A 440 -16.77 13.72 6.01
C ALA A 440 -17.37 14.01 7.39
N GLU A 441 -18.57 13.49 7.61
CA GLU A 441 -19.28 13.66 8.87
C GLU A 441 -18.47 13.09 10.05
N GLY A 442 -18.35 13.87 11.12
CA GLY A 442 -17.64 13.50 12.34
C GLY A 442 -16.11 13.53 12.26
N GLU A 443 -15.51 13.93 11.14
CA GLU A 443 -14.05 14.09 11.00
C GLU A 443 -13.56 15.41 11.60
N ALA A 444 -12.37 15.42 12.21
CA ALA A 444 -11.77 16.58 12.85
C ALA A 444 -11.33 17.67 11.86
N ALA A 445 -11.04 17.29 10.63
CA ALA A 445 -10.57 18.17 9.56
C ALA A 445 -10.77 17.51 8.19
N PRO A 446 -10.69 18.29 7.08
CA PRO A 446 -10.83 17.75 5.74
C PRO A 446 -9.86 16.60 5.45
N SER A 447 -10.38 15.52 4.87
CA SER A 447 -9.60 14.33 4.49
C SER A 447 -9.74 13.94 3.01
N LEU A 448 -10.45 14.77 2.23
CA LEU A 448 -10.49 14.70 0.77
C LEU A 448 -10.23 16.08 0.16
N ALA A 449 -9.50 16.11 -0.95
CA ALA A 449 -9.29 17.30 -1.77
C ALA A 449 -9.56 17.00 -3.25
N ILE A 450 -10.24 17.91 -3.95
CA ILE A 450 -10.33 17.94 -5.40
C ILE A 450 -9.42 19.05 -5.90
N LEU A 451 -8.52 18.70 -6.82
CA LEU A 451 -7.50 19.57 -7.35
C LEU A 451 -7.62 19.66 -8.87
N GLU A 452 -7.52 20.86 -9.41
CA GLU A 452 -7.30 21.10 -10.83
C GLU A 452 -5.80 21.19 -11.08
N THR A 453 -5.26 20.26 -11.85
CA THR A 453 -3.83 20.18 -12.17
C THR A 453 -3.63 20.27 -13.68
N ASP A 454 -2.38 20.43 -14.11
CA ASP A 454 -2.01 20.35 -15.53
C ASP A 454 -2.24 18.96 -16.14
N GLU A 455 -2.34 17.92 -15.33
CA GLU A 455 -2.74 16.55 -15.72
C GLU A 455 -4.26 16.34 -15.70
N GLY A 456 -5.03 17.39 -15.40
CA GLY A 456 -6.49 17.36 -15.25
C GLY A 456 -6.95 17.31 -13.79
N ILE A 457 -8.19 16.89 -13.60
CA ILE A 457 -8.87 16.92 -12.29
C ILE A 457 -8.49 15.67 -11.50
N ARG A 458 -8.09 15.87 -10.25
CA ARG A 458 -7.63 14.80 -9.36
C ARG A 458 -8.34 14.87 -8.01
N ILE A 459 -8.78 13.71 -7.52
CA ILE A 459 -9.23 13.54 -6.14
C ILE A 459 -8.09 12.93 -5.34
N GLN A 460 -7.61 13.63 -4.31
CA GLN A 460 -6.82 13.04 -3.24
C GLN A 460 -7.78 12.62 -2.14
N SER A 461 -7.83 11.33 -1.84
CA SER A 461 -8.68 10.77 -0.78
C SER A 461 -7.89 9.70 -0.04
N GLY A 462 -7.76 9.88 1.27
CA GLY A 462 -6.86 9.04 2.03
C GLY A 462 -5.40 9.24 1.61
N ILE A 463 -4.63 8.15 1.61
CA ILE A 463 -3.24 8.11 1.14
C ILE A 463 -3.10 7.86 -0.37
N GLY A 464 -4.19 7.93 -1.15
CA GLY A 464 -4.20 7.67 -2.59
C GLY A 464 -4.77 8.81 -3.42
N ALA A 465 -4.37 8.87 -4.69
CA ALA A 465 -4.88 9.83 -5.66
C ALA A 465 -5.64 9.12 -6.79
N HIS A 466 -6.66 9.80 -7.31
CA HIS A 466 -7.48 9.34 -8.42
C HIS A 466 -7.59 10.42 -9.48
N ARG A 467 -7.39 10.08 -10.75
CA ARG A 467 -7.60 11.01 -11.87
C ARG A 467 -9.03 10.89 -12.39
N ARG A 468 -9.59 12.01 -12.86
CA ARG A 468 -10.81 12.00 -13.64
C ARG A 468 -10.55 11.33 -14.99
N VAL A 469 -11.48 10.47 -15.41
CA VAL A 469 -11.41 9.76 -16.69
C VAL A 469 -12.52 10.27 -17.60
N PRO A 470 -12.20 10.64 -18.86
CA PRO A 470 -13.22 11.02 -19.83
C PRO A 470 -14.18 9.86 -20.12
N ASP A 471 -15.47 10.15 -20.30
CA ASP A 471 -16.51 9.13 -20.53
C ASP A 471 -16.20 8.26 -21.75
N MET A 472 -15.62 8.84 -22.80
CA MET A 472 -15.21 8.11 -24.01
C MET A 472 -14.05 7.14 -23.73
N GLU A 473 -13.08 7.51 -22.89
CA GLU A 473 -11.97 6.64 -22.51
C GLU A 473 -12.50 5.42 -21.73
N MET A 474 -13.41 5.65 -20.80
CA MET A 474 -14.07 4.60 -20.04
C MET A 474 -14.92 3.70 -20.93
N ALA A 475 -15.76 4.28 -21.82
CA ALA A 475 -16.57 3.51 -22.75
C ALA A 475 -15.70 2.65 -23.67
N ALA A 476 -14.59 3.18 -24.17
CA ALA A 476 -13.64 2.43 -24.98
C ALA A 476 -12.99 1.27 -24.21
N LYS A 477 -12.58 1.49 -22.95
CA LYS A 477 -12.02 0.43 -22.09
C LYS A 477 -13.05 -0.67 -21.79
N ASN A 478 -14.28 -0.30 -21.46
CA ASN A 478 -15.36 -1.25 -21.18
C ASN A 478 -15.73 -2.05 -22.44
N ALA A 479 -15.83 -1.38 -23.60
CA ALA A 479 -16.08 -2.05 -24.86
C ALA A 479 -14.94 -3.00 -25.24
N ALA A 480 -13.68 -2.58 -25.09
CA ALA A 480 -12.53 -3.43 -25.36
C ALA A 480 -12.51 -4.67 -24.45
N LEU A 481 -12.77 -4.49 -23.15
CA LEU A 481 -12.85 -5.61 -22.20
C LEU A 481 -14.01 -6.54 -22.52
N ALA A 482 -15.20 -6.02 -22.80
CA ALA A 482 -16.37 -6.82 -23.17
C ALA A 482 -16.14 -7.61 -24.46
N LEU A 483 -15.55 -7.00 -25.49
CA LEU A 483 -15.21 -7.67 -26.74
C LEU A 483 -14.12 -8.73 -26.53
N PHE A 484 -13.14 -8.47 -25.65
CA PHE A 484 -12.12 -9.45 -25.31
C PHE A 484 -12.73 -10.68 -24.60
N VAL A 485 -13.60 -10.46 -23.62
CA VAL A 485 -14.32 -11.55 -22.92
C VAL A 485 -15.22 -12.31 -23.89
N ALA A 486 -15.99 -11.62 -24.74
CA ALA A 486 -16.79 -12.26 -25.77
C ALA A 486 -15.93 -13.08 -26.73
N GLY A 487 -14.74 -12.58 -27.09
CA GLY A 487 -13.72 -13.30 -27.86
C GLY A 487 -13.28 -14.58 -27.18
N LEU A 488 -12.97 -14.55 -25.89
CA LEU A 488 -12.55 -15.73 -25.12
C LEU A 488 -13.64 -16.80 -25.08
N VAL A 489 -14.86 -16.41 -24.73
CA VAL A 489 -16.02 -17.32 -24.68
C VAL A 489 -16.27 -17.93 -26.06
N THR A 490 -16.24 -17.10 -27.11
CA THR A 490 -16.45 -17.55 -28.48
C THR A 490 -15.31 -18.47 -28.95
N ALA A 491 -14.06 -18.20 -28.57
CA ALA A 491 -12.92 -19.04 -28.92
C ALA A 491 -13.03 -20.44 -28.29
N LEU A 492 -13.41 -20.52 -27.02
CA LEU A 492 -13.66 -21.78 -26.32
C LEU A 492 -14.83 -22.56 -26.94
N ALA A 493 -15.97 -21.90 -27.15
CA ALA A 493 -17.14 -22.50 -27.78
C ALA A 493 -16.83 -22.99 -29.21
N TYR A 494 -16.09 -22.18 -29.98
CA TYR A 494 -15.68 -22.53 -31.33
C TYR A 494 -14.72 -23.73 -31.34
N ALA A 495 -13.79 -23.81 -30.39
CA ALA A 495 -12.90 -24.96 -30.23
C ALA A 495 -13.67 -26.27 -30.04
N CYS A 496 -14.73 -26.28 -29.24
CA CYS A 496 -15.59 -27.46 -29.07
C CYS A 496 -16.23 -27.95 -30.38
N LEU A 497 -16.45 -27.05 -31.36
CA LEU A 497 -17.02 -27.42 -32.65
C LEU A 497 -15.99 -28.01 -33.62
N TRP A 498 -14.77 -27.49 -33.66
CA TRP A 498 -13.79 -27.89 -34.67
C TRP A 498 -12.73 -28.87 -34.17
N VAL A 499 -12.36 -28.86 -32.89
CA VAL A 499 -11.31 -29.73 -32.34
C VAL A 499 -11.64 -31.23 -32.52
N PRO A 500 -12.86 -31.73 -32.20
CA PRO A 500 -13.19 -33.14 -32.43
C PRO A 500 -13.09 -33.54 -33.90
N GLY A 501 -13.57 -32.67 -34.81
CA GLY A 501 -13.46 -32.89 -36.25
C GLY A 501 -12.02 -32.91 -36.75
N ALA A 502 -11.11 -32.18 -36.11
CA ALA A 502 -9.70 -32.13 -36.49
C ALA A 502 -8.98 -33.38 -36.02
N LEU A 503 -9.25 -33.83 -34.78
CA LEU A 503 -8.74 -35.08 -34.22
C LEU A 503 -9.18 -36.31 -35.03
N MET A 504 -10.40 -36.26 -35.59
CA MET A 504 -10.92 -37.29 -36.49
C MET A 504 -10.47 -37.16 -37.95
N GLY A 505 -9.58 -36.22 -38.29
CA GLY A 505 -9.08 -36.00 -39.66
C GLY A 505 -10.09 -35.40 -40.64
N ARG A 506 -11.29 -35.01 -40.17
CA ARG A 506 -12.42 -34.57 -41.02
C ARG A 506 -12.32 -33.12 -41.52
N LEU A 507 -11.29 -32.37 -41.10
CA LEU A 507 -11.16 -30.93 -41.31
C LEU A 507 -10.11 -30.49 -42.34
N GLN A 508 -9.44 -31.41 -43.03
CA GLN A 508 -8.33 -31.08 -43.94
C GLN A 508 -8.72 -30.15 -45.12
N ALA A 509 -9.98 -30.18 -45.58
CA ALA A 509 -10.43 -29.42 -46.75
C ALA A 509 -11.24 -28.13 -46.46
N ARG A 510 -11.75 -27.95 -45.23
CA ARG A 510 -12.64 -26.83 -44.88
C ARG A 510 -11.90 -25.87 -43.96
N GLY A 511 -11.08 -24.99 -44.51
CA GLY A 511 -10.54 -23.81 -43.81
C GLY A 511 -9.46 -23.96 -42.74
N GLY A 512 -8.56 -24.93 -42.91
CA GLY A 512 -7.23 -24.99 -42.26
C GLY A 512 -7.23 -25.04 -40.73
N VAL A 513 -6.68 -26.09 -40.14
CA VAL A 513 -6.51 -26.20 -38.67
C VAL A 513 -5.76 -25.00 -38.10
N ALA A 514 -4.70 -24.54 -38.78
CA ALA A 514 -3.90 -23.39 -38.36
C ALA A 514 -4.70 -22.08 -38.25
N LEU A 515 -5.63 -21.81 -39.19
CA LEU A 515 -6.45 -20.58 -39.17
C LEU A 515 -7.41 -20.54 -37.97
N ARG A 516 -7.77 -21.72 -37.42
CA ARG A 516 -8.63 -21.82 -36.23
C ARG A 516 -7.83 -21.82 -34.95
N PHE A 517 -6.73 -22.58 -34.95
CA PHE A 517 -5.90 -22.80 -33.79
C PHE A 517 -5.20 -21.50 -33.36
N TRP A 518 -4.43 -20.86 -34.24
CA TRP A 518 -3.56 -19.75 -33.84
C TRP A 518 -4.31 -18.53 -33.30
N PRO A 519 -5.40 -18.02 -33.93
CA PRO A 519 -6.15 -16.91 -33.36
C PRO A 519 -6.84 -17.26 -32.04
N GLY A 520 -7.43 -18.46 -31.92
CA GLY A 520 -8.02 -18.93 -30.65
C GLY A 520 -6.97 -19.13 -29.56
N PHE A 521 -5.79 -19.62 -29.91
CA PHE A 521 -4.67 -19.79 -28.99
C PHE A 521 -4.06 -18.44 -28.56
N ALA A 522 -3.94 -17.48 -29.48
CA ALA A 522 -3.42 -16.14 -29.18
C ALA A 522 -4.28 -15.39 -28.16
N ILE A 523 -5.62 -15.45 -28.29
CA ILE A 523 -6.51 -14.80 -27.32
C ILE A 523 -6.46 -15.50 -25.95
N LEU A 524 -6.38 -16.84 -25.91
CA LEU A 524 -6.20 -17.59 -24.66
C LEU A 524 -4.85 -17.27 -23.99
N LEU A 525 -3.76 -17.19 -24.75
CA LEU A 525 -2.45 -16.80 -24.22
C LEU A 525 -2.44 -15.35 -23.72
N SER A 526 -3.16 -14.44 -24.39
CA SER A 526 -3.29 -13.05 -23.94
C SER A 526 -4.01 -12.98 -22.60
N ALA A 527 -5.05 -13.80 -22.38
CA ALA A 527 -5.71 -13.90 -21.08
C ALA A 527 -4.80 -14.52 -20.02
N ALA A 528 -4.10 -15.62 -20.36
CA ALA A 528 -3.16 -16.26 -19.46
C ALA A 528 -2.00 -15.33 -19.03
N SER A 529 -1.58 -14.42 -19.91
CA SER A 529 -0.56 -13.40 -19.62
C SER A 529 -0.99 -12.42 -18.54
N ALA A 530 -2.29 -12.24 -18.33
CA ALA A 530 -2.84 -11.44 -17.24
C ALA A 530 -3.13 -12.31 -15.99
N LEU A 531 -3.79 -13.45 -16.19
CA LEU A 531 -4.33 -14.28 -15.11
C LEU A 531 -3.24 -15.03 -14.32
N ILE A 532 -2.18 -15.50 -14.97
CA ILE A 532 -1.11 -16.25 -14.28
C ILE A 532 -0.34 -15.34 -13.32
N PRO A 533 0.20 -14.17 -13.74
CA PRO A 533 0.83 -13.25 -12.80
C PRO A 533 -0.12 -12.83 -11.68
N LEU A 534 -1.40 -12.61 -11.97
CA LEU A 534 -2.39 -12.25 -10.95
C LEU A 534 -2.61 -13.36 -9.92
N ALA A 535 -2.78 -14.61 -10.36
CA ALA A 535 -2.94 -15.75 -9.47
C ALA A 535 -1.70 -15.93 -8.58
N LEU A 536 -0.51 -15.68 -9.12
CA LEU A 536 0.72 -15.71 -8.34
C LEU A 536 0.83 -14.57 -7.32
N LEU A 537 0.24 -13.41 -7.59
CA LEU A 537 0.16 -12.32 -6.62
C LEU A 537 -0.82 -12.59 -5.47
N GLN A 538 -1.62 -13.65 -5.56
CA GLN A 538 -2.57 -14.07 -4.53
C GLN A 538 -2.03 -15.17 -3.62
N THR A 539 -0.84 -15.71 -3.88
CA THR A 539 -0.24 -16.73 -3.02
C THR A 539 0.29 -16.11 -1.74
N ASP A 540 0.08 -16.78 -0.61
CA ASP A 540 0.58 -16.33 0.70
C ASP A 540 2.12 -16.33 0.76
N ASP A 541 2.77 -17.19 -0.03
CA ASP A 541 4.23 -17.23 -0.15
C ASP A 541 4.73 -16.29 -1.25
N LEU A 542 4.84 -15.01 -0.90
CA LEU A 542 5.39 -13.98 -1.78
C LEU A 542 6.88 -14.18 -2.10
N LEU A 543 7.60 -15.05 -1.38
CA LEU A 543 9.01 -15.37 -1.68
C LEU A 543 9.12 -16.23 -2.95
N ILE A 544 8.09 -17.00 -3.32
CA ILE A 544 8.00 -17.72 -4.60
C ILE A 544 8.16 -16.77 -5.78
N LEU A 545 7.66 -15.53 -5.66
CA LEU A 545 7.76 -14.53 -6.71
C LEU A 545 9.16 -13.95 -6.84
N GLY A 546 9.92 -13.94 -5.75
CA GLY A 546 11.30 -13.45 -5.73
C GLY A 546 12.30 -14.42 -6.37
N ARG A 547 12.04 -15.73 -6.35
CA ARG A 547 12.96 -16.80 -6.81
C ARG A 547 12.59 -17.31 -8.20
N PRO A 548 13.55 -17.85 -8.99
CA PRO A 548 13.21 -18.63 -10.16
C PRO A 548 12.34 -19.83 -9.77
N SER A 549 11.11 -19.88 -10.24
CA SER A 549 10.15 -20.96 -10.00
C SER A 549 9.51 -21.41 -11.30
N VAL A 550 8.99 -22.64 -11.35
CA VAL A 550 8.25 -23.14 -12.53
C VAL A 550 7.11 -22.20 -12.89
N ALA A 551 6.38 -21.72 -11.88
CA ALA A 551 5.27 -20.80 -12.09
C ALA A 551 5.73 -19.40 -12.55
N GLY A 552 6.84 -18.89 -12.00
CA GLY A 552 7.46 -17.66 -12.49
C GLY A 552 7.89 -17.77 -13.95
N TRP A 553 8.62 -18.84 -14.31
CA TRP A 553 9.04 -19.10 -15.69
C TRP A 553 7.85 -19.27 -16.64
N ALA A 554 6.77 -19.92 -16.19
CA ALA A 554 5.54 -20.03 -16.95
C ALA A 554 4.89 -18.65 -17.20
N ALA A 555 4.81 -17.80 -16.17
CA ALA A 555 4.30 -16.43 -16.30
C ALA A 555 5.12 -15.62 -17.33
N PHE A 556 6.44 -15.65 -17.21
CA PHE A 556 7.35 -14.99 -18.15
C PHE A 556 7.16 -15.53 -19.59
N ALA A 557 7.20 -16.85 -19.76
CA ALA A 557 7.08 -17.49 -21.07
C ALA A 557 5.74 -17.16 -21.75
N VAL A 558 4.63 -17.18 -20.99
CA VAL A 558 3.29 -16.85 -21.52
C VAL A 558 3.23 -15.39 -21.97
N THR A 559 3.80 -14.46 -21.21
CA THR A 559 3.80 -13.03 -21.58
C THR A 559 4.60 -12.73 -22.86
N ILE A 560 5.57 -13.59 -23.22
CA ILE A 560 6.31 -13.52 -24.49
C ILE A 560 5.58 -14.29 -25.59
N ALA A 561 5.01 -15.46 -25.27
CA ALA A 561 4.31 -16.29 -26.24
C ALA A 561 3.05 -15.63 -26.79
N ALA A 562 2.34 -14.83 -25.98
CA ALA A 562 1.11 -14.15 -26.41
C ALA A 562 1.30 -13.20 -27.60
N PRO A 563 2.26 -12.23 -27.61
CA PRO A 563 2.49 -11.38 -28.77
C PRO A 563 3.01 -12.16 -29.98
N LEU A 564 3.82 -13.22 -29.78
CA LEU A 564 4.30 -14.06 -30.88
C LEU A 564 3.15 -14.84 -31.55
N ALA A 565 2.28 -15.47 -30.75
CA ALA A 565 1.10 -16.16 -31.25
C ALA A 565 0.14 -15.19 -31.96
N THR A 566 0.00 -13.97 -31.44
CA THR A 566 -0.79 -12.91 -32.05
C THR A 566 -0.23 -12.50 -33.42
N ALA A 567 1.09 -12.40 -33.56
CA ALA A 567 1.73 -12.11 -34.85
C ALA A 567 1.48 -13.22 -35.89
N VAL A 568 1.55 -14.50 -35.50
CA VAL A 568 1.20 -15.63 -36.36
C VAL A 568 -0.28 -15.60 -36.75
N ALA A 569 -1.16 -15.33 -35.78
CA ALA A 569 -2.60 -15.20 -36.00
C ALA A 569 -2.91 -14.05 -36.99
N ALA A 570 -2.23 -12.91 -36.87
CA ALA A 570 -2.37 -11.78 -37.79
C ALA A 570 -1.94 -12.12 -39.22
N PHE A 571 -0.82 -12.83 -39.39
CA PHE A 571 -0.39 -13.30 -40.70
C PHE A 571 -1.45 -14.20 -41.35
N LEU A 572 -2.01 -15.14 -40.60
CA LEU A 572 -3.05 -16.06 -41.09
C LEU A 572 -4.40 -15.36 -41.35
N ALA A 573 -4.74 -14.34 -40.56
CA ALA A 573 -5.96 -13.55 -40.74
C ALA A 573 -5.90 -12.69 -42.01
N VAL A 574 -4.72 -12.13 -42.34
CA VAL A 574 -4.49 -11.35 -43.57
C VAL A 574 -4.33 -12.25 -44.79
N ARG A 575 -3.74 -13.43 -44.64
CA ARG A 575 -3.51 -14.41 -45.71
C ARG A 575 -4.20 -15.75 -45.41
N PRO A 576 -5.55 -15.80 -45.36
CA PRO A 576 -6.24 -17.02 -45.01
C PRO A 576 -6.11 -18.07 -46.13
N PRO A 577 -6.09 -19.37 -45.80
CA PRO A 577 -6.14 -20.44 -46.79
C PRO A 577 -7.29 -20.25 -47.80
N ARG A 578 -7.03 -20.57 -49.08
CA ARG A 578 -7.99 -20.38 -50.18
C ARG A 578 -9.35 -21.03 -49.90
N HIS A 579 -9.37 -22.19 -49.26
CA HIS A 579 -10.58 -22.95 -48.91
C HIS A 579 -11.16 -22.62 -47.52
N ALA A 580 -10.75 -21.51 -46.90
CA ALA A 580 -11.33 -21.07 -45.63
C ALA A 580 -12.74 -20.52 -45.78
N ASN A 581 -13.67 -21.08 -45.00
CA ASN A 581 -15.03 -20.60 -44.96
C ASN A 581 -15.11 -19.23 -44.28
N ARG A 582 -16.20 -18.50 -44.55
CA ARG A 582 -16.41 -17.13 -44.08
C ARG A 582 -16.35 -17.04 -42.55
N LEU A 583 -16.99 -17.97 -41.84
CA LEU A 583 -17.02 -17.99 -40.38
C LEU A 583 -15.60 -18.08 -39.77
N SER A 584 -14.77 -19.01 -40.25
CA SER A 584 -13.39 -19.18 -39.79
C SER A 584 -12.54 -17.95 -40.06
N ARG A 585 -12.72 -17.28 -41.20
CA ARG A 585 -12.02 -16.02 -41.51
C ARG A 585 -12.46 -14.90 -40.57
N THR A 586 -13.76 -14.72 -40.38
CA THR A 586 -14.31 -13.69 -39.49
C THR A 586 -13.84 -13.88 -38.05
N LEU A 587 -13.94 -15.11 -37.51
CA LEU A 587 -13.48 -15.42 -36.16
C LEU A 587 -11.96 -15.29 -36.02
N ALA A 588 -11.18 -15.67 -37.04
CA ALA A 588 -9.73 -15.47 -37.03
C ALA A 588 -9.36 -13.99 -36.92
N VAL A 589 -10.00 -13.12 -37.70
CA VAL A 589 -9.81 -11.67 -37.61
C VAL A 589 -10.23 -11.16 -36.24
N PHE A 590 -11.42 -11.52 -35.77
CA PHE A 590 -11.94 -11.06 -34.48
C PHE A 590 -11.03 -11.45 -33.30
N PHE A 591 -10.65 -12.73 -33.18
CA PHE A 591 -9.77 -13.19 -32.10
C PHE A 591 -8.38 -12.55 -32.16
N THR A 592 -7.83 -12.38 -33.38
CA THR A 592 -6.54 -11.70 -33.57
C THR A 592 -6.61 -10.25 -33.10
N LEU A 593 -7.65 -9.50 -33.47
CA LEU A 593 -7.81 -8.11 -33.04
C LEU A 593 -7.93 -8.00 -31.52
N MET A 594 -8.65 -8.90 -30.88
CA MET A 594 -8.77 -8.94 -29.42
C MET A 594 -7.45 -9.30 -28.73
N ALA A 595 -6.73 -10.30 -29.24
CA ALA A 595 -5.41 -10.67 -28.73
C ALA A 595 -4.39 -9.53 -28.90
N ALA A 596 -4.39 -8.86 -30.05
CA ALA A 596 -3.52 -7.70 -30.31
C ALA A 596 -3.82 -6.53 -29.40
N THR A 597 -5.11 -6.23 -29.17
CA THR A 597 -5.54 -5.17 -28.24
C THR A 597 -5.07 -5.47 -26.81
N ALA A 598 -5.26 -6.71 -26.34
CA ALA A 598 -4.81 -7.14 -25.02
C ALA A 598 -3.27 -7.11 -24.89
N CYS A 599 -2.54 -7.63 -25.87
CA CYS A 599 -1.07 -7.61 -25.87
C CYS A 599 -0.51 -6.18 -25.87
N LEU A 600 -1.10 -5.28 -26.66
CA LEU A 600 -0.71 -3.87 -26.69
C LEU A 600 -0.97 -3.21 -25.33
N TYR A 601 -2.15 -3.44 -24.74
CA TYR A 601 -2.46 -2.94 -23.40
C TYR A 601 -1.42 -3.44 -22.37
N LEU A 602 -1.19 -4.75 -22.29
CA LEU A 602 -0.21 -5.34 -21.38
C LEU A 602 1.23 -4.81 -21.63
N ALA A 603 1.61 -4.56 -22.89
CA ALA A 603 2.90 -3.97 -23.22
C ALA A 603 3.04 -2.55 -22.65
N THR A 604 2.00 -1.71 -22.76
CA THR A 604 2.02 -0.35 -22.18
C THR A 604 2.14 -0.35 -20.66
N GLN A 605 1.77 -1.44 -20.01
CA GLN A 605 1.86 -1.62 -18.56
C GLN A 605 3.16 -2.34 -18.13
N GLY A 606 4.03 -2.71 -19.08
CA GLY A 606 5.29 -3.40 -18.80
C GLY A 606 5.12 -4.89 -18.45
N TRP A 607 4.01 -5.52 -18.85
CA TRP A 607 3.74 -6.94 -18.55
C TRP A 607 4.31 -7.91 -19.58
N ILE A 608 4.62 -7.44 -20.80
CA ILE A 608 5.24 -8.30 -21.83
C ILE A 608 6.71 -8.53 -21.48
N GLY A 609 7.09 -9.79 -21.28
CA GLY A 609 8.41 -10.15 -20.76
C GLY A 609 8.55 -9.90 -19.26
N LEU A 610 7.43 -9.86 -18.53
CA LEU A 610 7.43 -9.65 -17.08
C LEU A 610 8.24 -10.75 -16.39
N ARG A 611 9.30 -10.33 -15.72
CA ARG A 611 10.15 -11.21 -14.93
C ARG A 611 10.00 -10.85 -13.45
N LEU A 612 9.53 -11.80 -12.65
CA LEU A 612 9.26 -11.60 -11.22
C LEU A 612 10.53 -11.79 -10.36
N TRP A 613 11.55 -12.47 -10.87
CA TRP A 613 12.86 -12.75 -10.25
C TRP A 613 14.03 -12.08 -11.01
N HIS A 614 15.24 -12.03 -10.42
CA HIS A 614 16.47 -11.61 -11.10
C HIS A 614 17.34 -12.79 -11.58
N ALA A 615 18.25 -12.55 -12.52
CA ALA A 615 19.24 -13.52 -13.03
C ALA A 615 20.48 -13.53 -12.15
#